data_AF-A0A3B6I2W1-F1
#
_entry.id   AF-A0A3B6I2W1-F1
#
_cell.length_a   1.000
_cell.length_b   1.000
_cell.length_c   1.000
_cell.angle_alpha   90.00
_cell.angle_beta   90.00
_cell.angle_gamma   90.00
#
_symmetry.space_group_name_H-M   'P 1'
#
loop_
_entity.id
_entity.type
_entity.pdbx_description
1 polymer ?
#
loop_
_entity_poly.entity_id
_entity_poly.type
_entity_poly.pdbx_seq_one_letter_code
_entity_poly.pdbx_strand_id
1 'polypeptide(L)'
;MAESLLLPLVRGVASKAADALVGTVTRMCGLGDDRRTLERQLLAVECKLANAEERSMTNGYVKSWMKELKSVAYKADDVLDDFQYEALRRQSKIGRSTSHKVLGYITRHSPLLFRFEMSRKLKNVLEKISAQVG
;
A
#
# COMPACT_ATOMS: atom_id res chain seq x y z
N MET A 1 -23.10 5.45 7.61
CA MET A 1 -22.25 6.53 7.06
C MET A 1 -20.74 6.21 7.03
N ALA A 2 -20.15 5.46 7.99
CA ALA A 2 -18.72 5.15 7.94
C ALA A 2 -18.34 3.94 7.06
N GLU A 3 -19.30 3.07 6.75
CA GLU A 3 -19.13 1.80 6.02
C GLU A 3 -19.13 1.99 4.50
N SER A 4 -19.87 2.99 3.98
CA SER A 4 -19.95 3.30 2.54
C SER A 4 -18.64 3.82 1.94
N LEU A 5 -17.69 4.26 2.77
CA LEU A 5 -16.38 4.75 2.31
C LEU A 5 -15.31 3.65 2.28
N LEU A 6 -15.58 2.48 2.85
CA LEU A 6 -14.59 1.41 2.94
C LEU A 6 -14.36 0.72 1.60
N LEU A 7 -15.44 0.47 0.83
CA LEU A 7 -15.36 -0.07 -0.52
C LEU A 7 -14.56 0.85 -1.46
N PRO A 8 -14.90 2.15 -1.60
CA PRO A 8 -14.10 3.09 -2.38
C PRO A 8 -12.63 3.17 -1.93
N LEU A 9 -12.37 3.09 -0.62
CA LEU A 9 -11.01 3.10 -0.08
C LEU A 9 -10.22 1.87 -0.52
N VAL A 10 -10.74 0.66 -0.28
CA VAL A 10 -10.06 -0.60 -0.65
C VAL A 10 -9.78 -0.65 -2.16
N ARG A 11 -10.76 -0.23 -2.98
CA ARG A 11 -10.60 -0.12 -4.43
C ARG A 11 -9.53 0.89 -4.83
N GLY A 12 -9.50 2.05 -4.18
CA GLY A 12 -8.48 3.09 -4.38
C GLY A 12 -7.07 2.56 -4.08
N VAL A 13 -6.91 1.89 -2.94
CA VAL A 13 -5.64 1.27 -2.53
C VAL A 13 -5.24 0.15 -3.50
N ALA A 14 -6.17 -0.67 -3.99
CA ALA A 14 -5.90 -1.70 -4.99
C ALA A 14 -5.41 -1.09 -6.32
N SER A 15 -6.08 -0.03 -6.78
CA SER A 15 -5.67 0.72 -7.97
C SER A 15 -4.27 1.30 -7.82
N LYS A 16 -3.96 1.87 -6.66
CA LYS A 16 -2.63 2.39 -6.33
C LYS A 16 -1.57 1.29 -6.22
N ALA A 17 -1.95 0.11 -5.74
CA ALA A 17 -1.05 -1.04 -5.75
C ALA A 17 -0.70 -1.45 -7.19
N ALA A 18 -1.64 -1.35 -8.12
CA ALA A 18 -1.44 -1.61 -9.56
C ALA A 18 -0.72 -0.48 -10.32
N ASP A 19 -0.55 0.69 -9.71
CA ASP A 19 0.04 1.86 -10.33
C ASP A 19 1.48 1.62 -10.84
N ALA A 20 1.79 2.24 -11.98
CA ALA A 20 3.07 2.06 -12.67
C ALA A 20 4.26 2.62 -11.87
N LEU A 21 4.06 3.72 -11.13
CA LEU A 21 5.12 4.31 -10.31
C LEU A 21 5.47 3.40 -9.13
N VAL A 22 4.45 2.91 -8.43
CA VAL A 22 4.59 1.91 -7.36
C VAL A 22 5.26 0.64 -7.91
N GLY A 23 4.79 0.15 -9.06
CA GLY A 23 5.34 -1.04 -9.72
C GLY A 23 6.83 -0.91 -10.05
N THR A 24 7.27 0.28 -10.45
CA THR A 24 8.67 0.56 -10.76
C THR A 24 9.56 0.53 -9.52
N VAL A 25 9.17 1.23 -8.44
CA VAL A 25 9.98 1.32 -7.22
C VAL A 25 10.00 0.00 -6.45
N THR A 26 8.87 -0.69 -6.35
CA THR A 26 8.78 -2.00 -5.71
C THR A 26 9.67 -3.03 -6.40
N ARG A 27 9.74 -3.03 -7.74
CA ARG A 27 10.65 -3.90 -8.50
C ARG A 27 12.11 -3.60 -8.20
N MET A 28 12.52 -2.32 -8.16
CA MET A 28 13.88 -1.92 -7.76
C MET A 28 14.24 -2.37 -6.34
N CYS A 29 13.24 -2.48 -5.46
CA CYS A 29 13.41 -2.93 -4.07
C CYS A 29 13.32 -4.46 -3.91
N GLY A 30 13.00 -5.21 -4.97
CA GLY A 30 12.76 -6.65 -4.88
C GLY A 30 11.45 -7.02 -4.18
N LEU A 31 10.47 -6.11 -4.14
CA LEU A 31 9.17 -6.25 -3.48
C LEU A 31 8.02 -6.44 -4.48
N GLY A 32 8.32 -6.83 -5.71
CA GLY A 32 7.33 -6.97 -6.78
C GLY A 32 6.28 -8.04 -6.48
N ASP A 33 6.69 -9.16 -5.88
CA ASP A 33 5.78 -10.25 -5.48
C ASP A 33 4.89 -9.84 -4.31
N ASP A 34 5.47 -9.20 -3.30
CA ASP A 34 4.73 -8.68 -2.13
C ASP A 34 3.65 -7.68 -2.59
N ARG A 35 4.00 -6.74 -3.49
CA ARG A 35 3.04 -5.78 -4.07
C ARG A 35 1.90 -6.48 -4.80
N ARG A 36 2.21 -7.45 -5.66
CA ARG A 36 1.20 -8.21 -6.41
C ARG A 36 0.28 -9.01 -5.49
N THR A 37 0.84 -9.54 -4.40
CA THR A 37 0.06 -10.30 -3.42
C THR A 37 -0.89 -9.37 -2.67
N LEU A 38 -0.41 -8.18 -2.27
CA LEU A 38 -1.24 -7.13 -1.67
C LEU A 38 -2.39 -6.73 -2.59
N GLU A 39 -2.11 -6.46 -3.87
CA GLU A 39 -3.11 -6.12 -4.88
C GLU A 39 -4.21 -7.20 -4.97
N ARG A 40 -3.82 -8.47 -5.07
CA ARG A 40 -4.77 -9.61 -5.12
C ARG A 40 -5.62 -9.73 -3.86
N GLN A 41 -5.01 -9.53 -2.68
CA GLN A 41 -5.72 -9.60 -1.42
C GLN A 41 -6.70 -8.44 -1.25
N LEU A 42 -6.34 -7.23 -1.67
CA LEU A 42 -7.26 -6.08 -1.68
C LEU A 42 -8.48 -6.36 -2.57
N LEU A 43 -8.27 -6.93 -3.77
CA LEU A 43 -9.37 -7.31 -4.66
C LEU A 43 -10.26 -8.42 -4.05
N ALA A 44 -9.65 -9.41 -3.40
CA ALA A 44 -10.41 -10.46 -2.70
C ALA A 44 -11.26 -9.88 -1.56
N VAL A 45 -10.70 -8.93 -0.80
CA VAL A 45 -11.43 -8.22 0.25
C VAL A 45 -12.54 -7.35 -0.33
N GLU A 46 -12.31 -6.66 -1.45
CA GLU A 46 -13.34 -5.87 -2.14
C GLU A 46 -14.58 -6.73 -2.46
N CYS A 47 -14.36 -7.93 -3.00
CA CYS A 47 -15.44 -8.89 -3.26
C CYS A 47 -16.15 -9.32 -1.97
N LYS A 48 -15.41 -9.62 -0.89
CA LYS A 48 -16.01 -9.96 0.41
C LYS A 48 -16.83 -8.79 0.97
N LEU A 49 -16.34 -7.57 0.81
CA LEU A 49 -16.93 -6.36 1.35
C LEU A 49 -18.24 -6.01 0.64
N ALA A 50 -18.30 -6.19 -0.68
CA ALA A 50 -19.53 -6.03 -1.46
C ALA A 50 -20.65 -6.97 -0.99
N ASN A 51 -20.29 -8.18 -0.54
CA ASN A 51 -21.24 -9.16 0.00
C ASN A 51 -21.55 -8.93 1.50
N ALA A 52 -20.67 -8.22 2.22
CA ALA A 52 -20.81 -7.96 3.65
C ALA A 52 -21.62 -6.68 3.95
N GLU A 53 -21.68 -5.72 3.02
CA GLU A 53 -22.41 -4.45 3.19
C GLU A 53 -23.89 -4.68 3.54
N GLU A 54 -24.53 -5.68 2.92
CA GLU A 54 -25.93 -6.04 3.20
C GLU A 54 -26.14 -6.66 4.61
N ARG A 55 -25.10 -7.30 5.16
CA ARG A 55 -25.15 -8.00 6.48
C ARG A 55 -24.56 -7.19 7.63
N SER A 56 -23.98 -6.02 7.33
CA SER A 56 -23.28 -5.13 8.28
C SER A 56 -24.22 -4.54 9.34
N MET A 57 -25.50 -4.33 9.00
CA MET A 57 -26.49 -3.70 9.88
C MET A 57 -26.90 -4.59 11.07
N THR A 58 -26.85 -5.91 10.91
CA THR A 58 -27.36 -6.89 11.89
C THR A 58 -26.27 -7.62 12.65
N ASN A 59 -25.03 -7.64 12.16
CA ASN A 59 -23.96 -8.42 12.76
C ASN A 59 -22.81 -7.55 13.31
N GLY A 60 -22.70 -7.48 14.64
CA GLY A 60 -21.63 -6.75 15.34
C GLY A 60 -20.21 -7.25 15.01
N TYR A 61 -20.05 -8.53 14.66
CA TYR A 61 -18.78 -9.08 14.20
C TYR A 61 -18.34 -8.47 12.86
N VAL A 62 -19.27 -8.38 11.90
CA VAL A 62 -19.01 -7.77 10.57
C VAL A 62 -18.60 -6.30 10.73
N LYS A 63 -19.26 -5.57 11.62
CA LYS A 63 -18.92 -4.17 11.93
C LYS A 63 -17.53 -4.01 12.53
N SER A 64 -17.11 -4.91 13.43
CA SER A 64 -15.77 -4.89 14.01
C SER A 64 -14.70 -5.21 12.95
N TRP A 65 -14.94 -6.25 12.14
CA TRP A 65 -14.08 -6.64 11.03
C TRP A 65 -13.90 -5.49 10.01
N MET A 66 -14.98 -4.82 9.60
CA MET A 66 -14.91 -3.66 8.69
C MET A 66 -14.08 -2.50 9.27
N LYS A 67 -14.16 -2.24 10.58
CA LYS A 67 -13.33 -1.21 11.24
C LYS A 67 -11.85 -1.56 11.20
N GLU A 68 -11.51 -2.82 11.47
CA GLU A 68 -10.13 -3.28 11.39
C GLU A 68 -9.59 -3.20 9.96
N LEU A 69 -10.37 -3.69 9.00
CA LEU A 69 -10.05 -3.61 7.58
C LEU A 69 -9.79 -2.15 7.15
N LYS A 70 -10.61 -1.19 7.60
CA LYS A 70 -10.40 0.23 7.33
C LYS A 70 -9.04 0.71 7.83
N SER A 71 -8.64 0.32 9.03
CA SER A 71 -7.32 0.67 9.59
C SER A 71 -6.17 0.08 8.77
N VAL A 72 -6.31 -1.17 8.31
CA VAL A 72 -5.31 -1.85 7.49
C VAL A 72 -5.22 -1.20 6.10
N ALA A 73 -6.36 -0.86 5.49
CA ALA A 73 -6.41 -0.20 4.19
C ALA A 73 -5.72 1.17 4.21
N TYR A 74 -5.92 2.00 5.25
CA TYR A 74 -5.16 3.25 5.38
C TYR A 74 -3.66 3.03 5.51
N LYS A 75 -3.22 2.05 6.31
CA LYS A 75 -1.80 1.71 6.41
C LYS A 75 -1.22 1.24 5.07
N ALA A 76 -2.01 0.51 4.28
CA ALA A 76 -1.61 0.11 2.94
C ALA A 76 -1.49 1.33 2.01
N ASP A 77 -2.45 2.25 2.07
CA ASP A 77 -2.45 3.48 1.29
C ASP A 77 -1.21 4.35 1.56
N ASP A 78 -0.87 4.54 2.85
CA ASP A 78 0.31 5.27 3.31
C ASP A 78 1.61 4.66 2.74
N VAL A 79 1.72 3.33 2.78
CA VAL A 79 2.90 2.61 2.26
C VAL A 79 3.00 2.74 0.74
N LEU A 80 1.87 2.72 0.03
CA LEU A 80 1.84 2.90 -1.41
C LEU A 80 2.16 4.35 -1.81
N ASP A 81 1.75 5.35 -1.02
CA ASP A 81 2.16 6.76 -1.19
C ASP A 81 3.66 6.94 -1.06
N ASP A 82 4.29 6.31 -0.07
CA ASP A 82 5.75 6.35 0.11
C ASP A 82 6.48 5.85 -1.16
N PHE A 83 5.94 4.80 -1.82
CA PHE A 83 6.49 4.31 -3.10
C PHE A 83 6.27 5.28 -4.25
N GLN A 84 5.09 5.88 -4.38
CA GLN A 84 4.80 6.89 -5.42
C GLN A 84 5.69 8.12 -5.24
N TYR A 85 5.81 8.61 -4.00
CA TYR A 85 6.69 9.72 -3.66
C TYR A 85 8.15 9.42 -4.01
N GLU A 86 8.65 8.23 -3.69
CA GLU A 86 10.00 7.82 -4.07
C GLU A 86 10.20 7.80 -5.59
N ALA A 87 9.20 7.33 -6.34
CA ALA A 87 9.24 7.30 -7.81
C ALA A 87 9.37 8.73 -8.37
N LEU A 88 8.51 9.65 -7.92
CA LEU A 88 8.51 11.05 -8.33
C LEU A 88 9.78 11.78 -7.88
N ARG A 89 10.28 11.50 -6.67
CA ARG A 89 11.55 12.07 -6.18
C ARG A 89 12.73 11.62 -7.05
N ARG A 90 12.75 10.36 -7.52
CA ARG A 90 13.80 9.88 -8.42
C ARG A 90 13.69 10.55 -9.79
N GLN A 91 12.48 10.64 -10.35
CA GLN A 91 12.26 11.31 -11.64
C GLN A 91 12.71 12.78 -11.61
N SER A 92 12.36 13.53 -10.56
CA SER A 92 12.77 14.94 -10.44
C SER A 92 14.28 15.14 -10.30
N LYS A 93 15.03 14.10 -9.91
CA LYS A 93 16.50 14.14 -9.81
C LYS A 93 17.22 13.80 -11.13
N ILE A 94 16.54 13.22 -12.12
CA ILE A 94 17.16 12.77 -13.39
C ILE A 94 17.66 13.94 -14.27
N GLY A 95 17.27 15.19 -13.98
CA GLY A 95 17.71 16.39 -14.72
C GLY A 95 18.65 17.36 -13.98
N ARG A 96 19.08 17.08 -12.73
CA ARG A 96 19.98 17.97 -11.97
C ARG A 96 21.45 17.56 -12.12
N SER A 97 22.31 18.55 -12.41
CA SER A 97 23.76 18.43 -12.63
C SER A 97 24.49 17.55 -11.59
N THR A 98 25.55 16.88 -12.06
CA THR A 98 26.30 15.78 -11.43
C THR A 98 26.97 16.09 -10.09
N SER A 99 27.06 17.34 -9.65
CA SER A 99 27.79 17.72 -8.42
C SER A 99 27.08 17.43 -7.09
N HIS A 100 25.76 17.14 -7.09
CA HIS A 100 25.01 16.82 -5.84
C HIS A 100 24.80 15.32 -5.57
N LYS A 101 25.36 14.43 -6.42
CA LYS A 101 25.11 12.99 -6.33
C LYS A 101 25.62 12.36 -5.02
N VAL A 102 26.69 12.89 -4.43
CA VAL A 102 27.34 12.27 -3.26
C VAL A 102 26.60 12.54 -1.94
N LEU A 103 25.98 13.73 -1.78
CA LEU A 103 25.24 14.10 -0.55
C LEU A 103 23.91 13.33 -0.40
N GLY A 104 23.34 12.87 -1.51
CA GLY A 104 22.08 12.12 -1.54
C GLY A 104 22.17 10.70 -0.94
N TYR A 105 23.39 10.17 -0.75
CA TYR A 105 23.62 8.86 -0.14
C TYR A 105 23.76 8.92 1.39
N ILE A 106 24.05 10.08 1.97
CA ILE A 106 24.34 10.26 3.41
C ILE A 106 23.10 10.76 4.18
N THR A 107 22.08 11.28 3.49
CA THR A 107 20.82 11.72 4.09
C THR A 107 19.83 10.56 4.28
N ARG A 108 18.75 10.80 5.06
CA ARG A 108 17.61 9.90 5.40
C ARG A 108 16.91 9.19 4.20
N HIS A 109 17.40 9.42 2.99
CA HIS A 109 16.89 8.93 1.71
C HIS A 109 17.89 8.02 0.97
N SER A 110 18.77 7.33 1.70
CA SER A 110 19.67 6.36 1.09
C SER A 110 18.84 5.20 0.49
N PRO A 111 19.16 4.74 -0.74
CA PRO A 111 18.35 3.72 -1.42
C PRO A 111 18.22 2.40 -0.65
N LEU A 112 19.26 2.04 0.13
CA LEU A 112 19.27 0.82 0.93
C LEU A 112 18.40 0.92 2.18
N LEU A 113 18.45 2.04 2.91
CA LEU A 113 17.58 2.26 4.08
C LEU A 113 16.12 2.32 3.64
N PHE A 114 15.82 3.02 2.54
CA PHE A 114 14.48 3.04 1.96
C PHE A 114 13.99 1.63 1.62
N ARG A 115 14.81 0.83 0.90
CA ARG A 115 14.45 -0.55 0.55
C ARG A 115 14.12 -1.39 1.79
N PHE A 116 14.94 -1.29 2.84
CA PHE A 116 14.76 -2.05 4.07
C PHE A 116 13.50 -1.62 4.84
N GLU A 117 13.30 -0.31 5.01
CA GLU A 117 12.13 0.27 5.67
C GLU A 117 10.85 -0.13 4.94
N MET A 118 10.81 0.04 3.62
CA MET A 118 9.65 -0.26 2.80
C MET A 118 9.35 -1.76 2.73
N SER A 119 10.37 -2.62 2.74
CA SER A 119 10.16 -4.07 2.83
C SER A 119 9.44 -4.45 4.11
N ARG A 120 9.86 -3.88 5.25
CA ARG A 120 9.22 -4.13 6.54
C ARG A 120 7.78 -3.60 6.58
N LYS A 121 7.57 -2.36 6.11
CA LYS A 121 6.24 -1.74 6.06
C LYS A 121 5.27 -2.55 5.19
N LEU A 122 5.69 -2.92 3.97
CA LEU A 122 4.86 -3.68 3.04
C LEU A 122 4.52 -5.07 3.57
N LYS A 123 5.48 -5.79 4.15
CA LYS A 123 5.24 -7.10 4.77
C LYS A 123 4.26 -7.03 5.94
N ASN A 124 4.39 -6.03 6.82
CA ASN A 124 3.46 -5.84 7.94
C ASN A 124 2.03 -5.54 7.47
N VAL A 125 1.86 -4.79 6.38
CA VAL A 125 0.54 -4.58 5.78
C VAL A 125 0.01 -5.87 5.17
N LEU A 126 0.86 -6.61 4.46
CA LEU A 126 0.51 -7.88 3.81
C LEU A 126 0.03 -8.93 4.84
N GLU A 127 0.75 -9.06 5.95
CA GLU A 127 0.35 -9.96 7.05
C GLU A 127 -1.04 -9.56 7.60
N LYS A 128 -1.26 -8.26 7.84
CA LYS A 128 -2.54 -7.77 8.39
C LYS A 128 -3.70 -7.94 7.44
N ILE A 129 -3.51 -7.72 6.14
CA ILE A 129 -4.59 -7.90 5.17
C ILE A 129 -4.86 -9.37 4.90
N SER A 130 -3.83 -10.24 4.97
CA SER A 130 -4.01 -11.67 4.84
C SER A 130 -4.91 -12.25 5.94
N ALA A 131 -4.86 -11.70 7.15
CA ALA A 131 -5.75 -12.05 8.25
C ALA A 131 -7.23 -11.68 7.99
N GLN A 132 -7.51 -10.77 7.06
CA GLN A 132 -8.87 -10.38 6.66
C GLN A 132 -9.42 -11.24 5.51
N VAL A 133 -8.54 -11.94 4.77
CA VAL A 133 -8.88 -12.79 3.62
C VAL A 133 -9.13 -14.25 4.02
N GLY A 134 -8.59 -14.70 5.17
CA GLY A 134 -9.01 -15.95 5.83
C GLY A 134 -10.48 -15.94 6.25
#